data_AF-I0YWT4-F1
#
_entry.id   AF-I0YWT4-F1
#
_cell.length_a   1.000
_cell.length_b   1.000
_cell.length_c   1.000
_cell.angle_alpha   90.00
_cell.angle_beta   90.00
_cell.angle_gamma   90.00
#
_symmetry.space_group_name_H-M   'P 1'
#
loop_
_entity.id
_entity.type
_entity.pdbx_description
1 polymer ?
#
loop_
_entity_poly.entity_id
_entity_poly.type
_entity_poly.pdbx_seq_one_letter_code
_entity_poly.pdbx_strand_id
1 'polypeptide(L)'
;MAGVEVLLVSSRGSSKGLVFPKGGWETDEDVEAAAARETIEEAGVRGRLEVPMLGRFRYVGKPDRQHSAGTQVACVVHMFVMHVAEELRTWPEQEQRQRHWCSVEEACAKCRHEWMREALLTWLQQQGWSLPAQMPPGTQPPLDQPQSACNGQVNGLPVAS
;
A
#
# COMPACT_ATOMS: atom_id res chain seq x y z
N MET A 1 7.30 22.10 -0.96
CA MET A 1 6.97 20.74 -0.46
C MET A 1 8.23 20.26 0.21
N ALA A 2 8.30 20.34 1.53
CA ALA A 2 9.55 20.08 2.24
C ALA A 2 9.77 18.56 2.30
N GLY A 3 10.88 18.09 1.71
CA GLY A 3 11.65 16.88 2.06
C GLY A 3 10.97 15.51 2.06
N VAL A 4 9.65 15.41 1.96
CA VAL A 4 8.94 14.17 2.24
C VAL A 4 9.06 13.20 1.07
N GLU A 5 9.57 12.02 1.39
CA GLU A 5 9.72 10.90 0.47
C GLU A 5 8.78 9.77 0.87
N VAL A 6 8.25 9.08 -0.13
CA VAL A 6 7.37 7.92 0.00
C VAL A 6 8.10 6.71 -0.55
N LEU A 7 8.10 5.62 0.20
CA LEU A 7 8.73 4.37 -0.23
C LEU A 7 7.75 3.50 -1.00
N LEU A 8 8.16 3.11 -2.21
CA LEU A 8 7.52 2.08 -3.00
C LEU A 8 8.45 0.88 -3.19
N VAL A 9 7.87 -0.29 -3.44
CA VAL A 9 8.61 -1.51 -3.79
C VAL A 9 8.22 -2.03 -5.17
N SER A 10 9.15 -2.68 -5.86
CA SER A 10 8.85 -3.34 -7.13
C SER A 10 7.82 -4.46 -6.96
N SER A 11 6.89 -4.61 -7.91
CA SER A 11 5.95 -5.74 -7.90
C SER A 11 6.67 -7.08 -8.19
N ARG A 12 6.17 -8.19 -7.64
CA ARG A 12 6.75 -9.54 -7.79
C ARG A 12 6.56 -10.07 -9.22
N GLY A 13 7.57 -10.79 -9.73
CA GLY A 13 7.50 -11.49 -11.01
C GLY A 13 7.53 -10.54 -12.23
N SER A 14 6.92 -10.97 -13.34
CA SER A 14 6.99 -10.25 -14.63
C SER A 14 6.15 -8.97 -14.71
N SER A 15 5.43 -8.59 -13.64
CA SER A 15 4.71 -7.33 -13.64
C SER A 15 5.69 -6.16 -13.50
N LYS A 16 5.61 -5.21 -14.42
CA LYS A 16 6.29 -3.93 -14.30
C LYS A 16 5.43 -2.99 -13.46
N GLY A 17 5.99 -2.41 -12.41
CA GLY A 17 5.31 -1.42 -11.58
C GLY A 17 5.85 -1.33 -10.16
N LEU A 18 5.61 -0.17 -9.55
CA LEU A 18 5.86 0.10 -8.14
C LEU A 18 4.54 0.04 -7.36
N VAL A 19 4.59 -0.50 -6.15
CA VAL A 19 3.45 -0.68 -5.25
C VAL A 19 3.83 -0.30 -3.83
N PHE A 20 2.85 0.03 -3.00
CA PHE A 20 3.06 0.09 -1.55
C PHE A 20 3.34 -1.33 -1.01
N PRO A 21 4.22 -1.47 0.00
CA PRO A 21 4.43 -2.75 0.66
C PRO A 21 3.12 -3.24 1.28
N LYS A 22 2.81 -4.50 1.02
CA LYS A 22 1.51 -5.10 1.34
C LYS A 22 1.56 -6.60 1.48
N GLY A 23 0.74 -7.12 2.39
CA GLY A 23 0.50 -8.57 2.41
C GLY A 23 -0.68 -8.98 3.24
N GLY A 24 -0.69 -10.27 3.58
CA GLY A 24 -1.82 -10.93 4.20
C GLY A 24 -1.87 -10.64 5.69
N TRP A 25 -3.07 -10.59 6.24
CA TRP A 25 -3.30 -10.59 7.67
C TRP A 25 -3.70 -11.98 8.16
N GLU A 26 -3.00 -12.52 9.15
CA GLU A 26 -3.36 -13.76 9.83
C GLU A 26 -4.44 -13.52 10.91
N THR A 27 -5.25 -14.53 11.22
CA THR A 27 -6.40 -14.37 12.13
C THR A 27 -6.02 -14.14 13.60
N ASP A 28 -4.76 -14.34 13.95
CA ASP A 28 -4.20 -14.30 15.30
C ASP A 28 -3.22 -13.13 15.54
N GLU A 29 -3.03 -12.24 14.57
CA GLU A 29 -2.26 -11.01 14.73
C GLU A 29 -3.16 -9.76 14.69
N ASP A 30 -2.69 -8.62 15.20
CA ASP A 30 -3.40 -7.34 15.03
C ASP A 30 -3.11 -6.74 13.64
N VAL A 31 -4.06 -5.98 13.09
CA VAL A 31 -3.93 -5.38 11.75
C VAL A 31 -2.74 -4.41 11.67
N GLU A 32 -2.43 -3.70 12.76
CA GLU A 32 -1.24 -2.86 12.90
C GLU A 32 0.05 -3.70 12.91
N ALA A 33 0.05 -4.81 13.64
CA ALA A 33 1.20 -5.70 13.72
C ALA A 33 1.52 -6.31 12.34
N ALA A 34 0.47 -6.72 11.63
CA ALA A 34 0.57 -7.21 10.27
C ALA A 34 1.14 -6.13 9.32
N ALA A 35 0.64 -4.88 9.39
CA ALA A 35 1.16 -3.79 8.56
C ALA A 35 2.65 -3.50 8.83
N ALA A 36 3.07 -3.57 10.09
CA ALA A 36 4.47 -3.41 10.46
C ALA A 36 5.35 -4.56 9.95
N ARG A 37 4.90 -5.81 10.13
CA ARG A 37 5.57 -7.02 9.65
C ARG A 37 5.76 -6.99 8.14
N GLU A 38 4.69 -6.74 7.38
CA GLU A 38 4.71 -6.68 5.91
C GLU A 38 5.63 -5.59 5.37
N THR A 39 5.70 -4.44 6.04
CA THR A 39 6.61 -3.36 5.65
C THR A 39 8.08 -3.75 5.88
N ILE A 40 8.38 -4.52 6.92
CA ILE A 40 9.71 -5.10 7.14
C ILE A 40 10.01 -6.18 6.10
N GLU A 41 9.07 -7.08 5.83
CA GLU A 41 9.25 -8.22 4.93
C GLU A 41 9.46 -7.79 3.48
N GLU A 42 8.60 -6.90 2.96
CA GLU A 42 8.63 -6.48 1.55
C GLU A 42 9.61 -5.33 1.30
N ALA A 43 9.72 -4.38 2.24
CA ALA A 43 10.49 -3.15 2.06
C ALA A 43 11.73 -3.03 2.95
N GLY A 44 11.86 -3.84 4.00
CA GLY A 44 13.00 -3.77 4.89
C GLY A 44 13.08 -2.47 5.68
N VAL A 45 11.93 -1.84 5.99
CA VAL A 45 11.89 -0.62 6.80
C VAL A 45 11.04 -0.81 8.03
N ARG A 46 11.42 -0.15 9.12
CA ARG A 46 10.66 -0.13 10.37
C ARG A 46 10.52 1.28 10.90
N GLY A 47 9.47 1.50 11.67
CA GLY A 47 9.12 2.83 12.12
C GLY A 47 7.87 2.86 12.97
N ARG A 48 7.35 4.07 13.16
CA ARG A 48 6.12 4.29 13.93
C ARG A 48 4.93 4.33 12.99
N LEU A 49 3.95 3.46 13.21
CA LEU A 49 2.65 3.53 12.54
C LEU A 49 1.84 4.71 13.10
N GLU A 50 1.24 5.47 12.21
CA GLU A 50 0.21 6.47 12.53
C GLU A 50 -1.10 5.76 12.84
N VAL A 51 -1.72 6.15 13.96
CA VAL A 51 -3.04 5.65 14.38
C VAL A 51 -3.99 6.84 14.58
N PRO A 52 -5.25 6.76 14.11
CA PRO A 52 -5.88 5.62 13.46
C PRO A 52 -5.37 5.36 12.03
N MET A 53 -5.72 4.20 11.46
CA MET A 53 -5.40 3.86 10.06
C MET A 53 -5.82 4.98 9.10
N LEU A 54 -5.09 5.14 7.99
CA LEU A 54 -5.39 6.12 6.95
C LEU A 54 -6.77 5.88 6.33
N GLY A 55 -7.09 4.60 6.10
CA GLY A 55 -8.38 4.20 5.54
C GLY A 55 -8.36 2.81 4.91
N ARG A 56 -9.50 2.44 4.32
CA ARG A 56 -9.68 1.19 3.58
C ARG A 56 -9.84 1.47 2.10
N PHE A 57 -9.05 0.80 1.28
CA PHE A 57 -9.01 1.00 -0.17
C PHE A 57 -9.34 -0.31 -0.89
N ARG A 58 -10.15 -0.25 -1.94
CA ARG A 58 -10.52 -1.44 -2.71
C ARG A 58 -9.71 -1.54 -3.98
N TYR A 59 -9.39 -2.76 -4.36
CA TYR A 59 -8.82 -3.04 -5.66
C TYR A 59 -9.20 -4.43 -6.15
N VAL A 60 -9.13 -4.62 -7.46
CA VAL A 60 -9.34 -5.93 -8.06
C VAL A 60 -8.00 -6.66 -8.12
N GLY A 61 -7.87 -7.72 -7.33
CA GLY A 61 -6.72 -8.61 -7.32
C GLY A 61 -6.72 -9.58 -8.49
N LYS A 62 -5.56 -10.21 -8.74
CA LYS A 62 -5.51 -11.37 -9.63
C LYS A 62 -6.19 -12.56 -8.93
N PRO A 63 -6.89 -13.44 -9.68
CA PRO A 63 -7.39 -14.69 -9.11
C PRO A 63 -6.24 -15.46 -8.46
N ASP A 64 -6.46 -15.90 -7.22
CA ASP A 64 -5.56 -16.82 -6.55
C ASP A 64 -5.54 -18.17 -7.30
N ARG A 65 -4.41 -18.90 -7.25
CA ARG A 65 -4.25 -20.22 -7.88
C ARG A 65 -5.26 -21.26 -7.36
N GLN A 66 -5.89 -21.01 -6.22
CA GLN A 66 -6.93 -21.87 -5.63
C GLN A 66 -8.33 -21.61 -6.20
N HIS A 67 -8.58 -20.46 -6.84
CA HIS A 67 -9.87 -20.15 -7.44
C HIS A 67 -9.80 -20.29 -8.96
N SER A 68 -10.69 -21.14 -9.49
CA SER A 68 -10.82 -21.46 -10.91
C SER A 68 -10.64 -20.25 -11.82
N ALA A 69 -9.87 -20.44 -12.89
CA ALA A 69 -9.49 -19.43 -13.86
C ALA A 69 -10.69 -18.54 -14.29
N GLY A 70 -10.63 -17.25 -13.96
CA GLY A 70 -11.51 -16.23 -14.55
C GLY A 70 -12.17 -15.25 -13.58
N THR A 71 -12.22 -15.52 -12.27
CA THR A 71 -12.90 -14.62 -11.32
C THR A 71 -11.96 -13.57 -10.76
N GLN A 72 -12.20 -12.31 -11.12
CA GLN A 72 -11.61 -11.15 -10.46
C GLN A 72 -12.07 -11.11 -9.00
N VAL A 73 -11.13 -11.06 -8.05
CA VAL A 73 -11.46 -10.99 -6.62
C VAL A 73 -11.33 -9.56 -6.14
N ALA A 74 -12.41 -9.04 -5.54
CA ALA A 74 -12.40 -7.73 -4.90
C ALA A 74 -11.63 -7.84 -3.57
N CYS A 75 -10.50 -7.16 -3.48
CA CYS A 75 -9.67 -7.11 -2.29
C CYS A 75 -9.86 -5.78 -1.57
N VAL A 76 -9.76 -5.81 -0.24
CA VAL A 76 -9.72 -4.63 0.63
C VAL A 76 -8.34 -4.53 1.26
N VAL A 77 -7.77 -3.34 1.19
CA VAL A 77 -6.50 -2.95 1.80
C VAL A 77 -6.77 -2.05 2.98
N HIS A 78 -6.27 -2.41 4.16
CA HIS A 78 -6.21 -1.53 5.33
C HIS A 78 -4.87 -0.80 5.29
N MET A 79 -4.92 0.52 5.11
CA MET A 79 -3.74 1.35 4.90
C MET A 79 -3.34 2.07 6.17
N PHE A 80 -2.09 1.92 6.57
CA PHE A 80 -1.47 2.69 7.66
C PHE A 80 -0.33 3.54 7.12
N VAL A 81 -0.17 4.75 7.65
CA VAL A 81 1.04 5.54 7.39
C VAL A 81 2.13 5.04 8.34
N MET A 82 3.32 4.78 7.82
CA MET A 82 4.50 4.44 8.64
C MET A 82 5.53 5.54 8.52
N HIS A 83 5.84 6.23 9.62
CA HIS A 83 7.01 7.10 9.68
C HIS A 83 8.25 6.24 9.84
N VAL A 84 9.04 6.12 8.77
CA VAL A 84 10.24 5.28 8.75
C VAL A 84 11.29 5.87 9.67
N ALA A 85 11.75 5.05 10.62
CA ALA A 85 12.85 5.40 11.53
C ALA A 85 14.16 4.72 11.12
N GLU A 86 14.07 3.56 10.44
CA GLU A 86 15.24 2.79 10.06
C GLU A 86 15.00 1.98 8.78
N GLU A 87 16.05 1.95 7.96
CA GLU A 87 16.21 1.10 6.79
C GLU A 87 17.15 -0.07 7.10
N LEU A 88 16.65 -1.29 7.01
CA LEU A 88 17.41 -2.50 7.27
C LEU A 88 18.39 -2.77 6.12
N ARG A 89 19.59 -3.25 6.48
CA ARG A 89 20.61 -3.67 5.51
C ARG A 89 20.22 -4.94 4.77
N THR A 90 19.53 -5.84 5.48
CA THR A 90 19.05 -7.11 4.95
C THR A 90 17.61 -7.33 5.37
N TRP A 91 16.77 -7.78 4.45
CA TRP A 91 15.36 -8.05 4.72
C TRP A 91 14.83 -9.24 3.92
N PRO A 92 13.71 -9.86 4.36
CA PRO A 92 13.24 -11.14 3.82
C PRO A 92 13.02 -11.19 2.30
N GLU A 93 12.41 -10.15 1.70
CA GLU A 93 12.14 -10.15 0.26
C GLU A 93 13.15 -9.36 -0.59
N GLN A 94 14.35 -9.06 -0.09
CA GLN A 94 15.31 -8.17 -0.78
C GLN A 94 15.74 -8.64 -2.18
N GLU A 95 15.70 -9.95 -2.44
CA GLU A 95 16.03 -10.52 -3.75
C GLU A 95 14.85 -10.46 -4.73
N GLN A 96 13.63 -10.26 -4.22
CA GLN A 96 12.39 -10.21 -4.99
C GLN A 96 11.85 -8.78 -5.15
N ARG A 97 12.30 -7.86 -4.30
CA ARG A 97 11.81 -6.49 -4.17
C ARG A 97 12.96 -5.50 -4.20
N GLN A 98 12.78 -4.42 -4.95
CA GLN A 98 13.66 -3.26 -4.93
C GLN A 98 12.93 -2.06 -4.35
N ARG A 99 13.57 -1.39 -3.39
CA ARG A 99 13.10 -0.14 -2.77
C ARG A 99 13.26 1.04 -3.70
N HIS A 100 12.27 1.92 -3.69
CA HIS A 100 12.26 3.15 -4.46
C HIS A 100 11.68 4.27 -3.61
N TRP A 101 12.55 5.06 -3.00
CA TRP A 101 12.16 6.35 -2.43
C TRP A 101 11.80 7.29 -3.58
N CYS A 102 10.64 7.92 -3.45
CA CYS A 102 10.09 8.82 -4.46
C CYS A 102 9.62 10.07 -3.75
N SER A 103 9.76 11.24 -4.39
CA SER A 103 8.99 12.40 -3.94
C SER A 103 7.49 12.09 -4.00
N VAL A 104 6.68 12.86 -3.28
CA VAL A 104 5.21 12.72 -3.34
C VAL A 104 4.70 12.82 -4.78
N GLU A 105 5.23 13.74 -5.58
CA GLU A 105 4.83 13.93 -6.98
C GLU A 105 5.22 12.74 -7.84
N GLU A 106 6.43 12.22 -7.65
CA GLU A 106 6.90 11.02 -8.33
C GLU A 106 6.08 9.79 -7.96
N ALA A 107 5.75 9.63 -6.67
CA ALA A 107 4.93 8.54 -6.19
C ALA A 107 3.53 8.60 -6.84
N CYS A 108 2.88 9.76 -6.85
CA CYS A 108 1.62 9.98 -7.56
C CYS A 108 1.69 9.58 -9.05
N ALA A 109 2.76 9.98 -9.74
CA ALA A 109 2.98 9.67 -11.15
C ALA A 109 3.22 8.16 -11.40
N LYS A 110 4.03 7.51 -10.54
CA LYS A 110 4.42 6.10 -10.64
C LYS A 110 3.36 5.13 -10.11
N CYS A 111 2.38 5.60 -9.31
CA CYS A 111 1.25 4.80 -8.85
C CYS A 111 0.47 4.23 -10.04
N ARG A 112 0.54 2.91 -10.19
CA ARG A 112 -0.14 2.17 -11.27
C ARG A 112 -1.64 2.05 -11.04
N HIS A 113 -2.05 1.94 -9.78
CA HIS A 113 -3.43 1.70 -9.40
C HIS A 113 -4.06 2.96 -8.80
N GLU A 114 -5.30 3.23 -9.17
CA GLU A 114 -6.05 4.40 -8.71
C GLU A 114 -6.14 4.46 -7.18
N TRP A 115 -6.43 3.33 -6.53
CA TRP A 115 -6.48 3.24 -5.07
C TRP A 115 -5.19 3.68 -4.38
N MET A 116 -4.02 3.50 -5.01
CA MET A 116 -2.74 3.96 -4.45
C MET A 116 -2.64 5.48 -4.49
N ARG A 117 -3.10 6.08 -5.59
CA ARG A 117 -3.17 7.54 -5.72
C ARG A 117 -4.16 8.10 -4.72
N GLU A 118 -5.34 7.48 -4.59
CA GLU A 118 -6.34 7.87 -3.59
C GLU A 118 -5.78 7.83 -2.17
N ALA A 119 -5.07 6.76 -1.80
CA ALA A 119 -4.43 6.65 -0.49
C ALA A 119 -3.42 7.79 -0.27
N LEU A 120 -2.52 8.00 -1.23
CA LEU A 120 -1.52 9.06 -1.12
C LEU A 120 -2.17 10.45 -1.01
N LEU A 121 -3.15 10.76 -1.85
CA LEU A 121 -3.87 12.05 -1.83
C LEU A 121 -4.67 12.24 -0.53
N THR A 122 -5.28 11.18 0.00
CA THR A 122 -5.99 11.20 1.28
C THR A 122 -5.03 11.57 2.41
N TRP A 123 -3.84 10.96 2.41
CA TRP A 123 -2.83 11.29 3.41
C TRP A 123 -2.36 12.75 3.29
N LEU A 124 -2.04 13.22 2.08
CA LEU A 124 -1.63 14.61 1.86
C LEU A 124 -2.69 15.61 2.33
N GLN A 125 -3.97 15.30 2.09
CA GLN A 125 -5.08 16.11 2.55
C GLN A 125 -5.16 16.15 4.09
N GLN A 126 -4.95 15.01 4.76
CA GLN A 126 -4.92 14.94 6.23
C GLN A 126 -3.76 15.75 6.83
N GLN A 127 -2.62 15.83 6.13
CA GLN A 127 -1.49 16.68 6.51
C GLN A 127 -1.70 18.17 6.18
N GLY A 128 -2.83 18.53 5.56
CA GLY A 128 -3.16 19.90 5.16
C GLY A 128 -2.33 20.40 3.96
N TRP A 129 -1.80 19.50 3.14
CA TRP A 129 -0.98 19.87 1.98
C TRP A 129 -1.84 20.03 0.72
N SER A 130 -1.48 21.05 -0.08
CA SER A 130 -2.17 21.35 -1.33
C SER A 130 -1.94 20.23 -2.36
N LEU A 131 -3.02 19.62 -2.82
CA LEU A 131 -2.99 18.59 -3.86
C LEU A 131 -2.51 19.18 -5.20
N PRO A 132 -1.75 18.43 -6.02
CA PRO A 132 -1.55 18.82 -7.42
C PRO A 132 -2.92 18.87 -8.11
N ALA A 133 -3.18 19.96 -8.82
CA ALA A 133 -4.50 20.28 -9.34
C ALA A 133 -5.02 19.21 -10.33
N GLN A 134 -6.16 18.62 -9.97
CA GLN A 134 -7.17 17.93 -10.81
C GLN A 134 -6.84 16.51 -11.32
N MET A 135 -7.58 15.53 -10.81
CA MET A 135 -7.86 14.25 -11.50
C MET A 135 -9.37 13.94 -11.40
N PRO A 136 -9.95 13.24 -12.39
CA PRO A 136 -11.38 12.91 -12.39
C PRO A 136 -11.74 11.95 -11.24
N PRO A 137 -12.99 11.98 -10.75
CA PRO A 137 -13.46 11.06 -9.72
C PRO A 137 -13.45 9.63 -10.25
N GLY A 138 -12.74 8.74 -9.53
CA GLY A 138 -12.76 7.30 -9.73
C GLY A 138 -14.09 6.70 -9.32
N THR A 139 -14.65 5.82 -10.16
CA THR A 139 -15.87 5.08 -9.84
C THR A 139 -15.54 3.94 -8.89
N GLN A 140 -15.75 4.12 -7.59
CA GLN A 140 -15.62 3.04 -6.61
C GLN A 140 -16.82 2.07 -6.69
N PRO A 141 -16.59 0.74 -6.64
CA PRO A 141 -17.67 -0.21 -6.49
C PRO A 141 -18.30 -0.10 -5.07
N PRO A 142 -19.63 -0.31 -4.94
CA PRO A 142 -20.37 -0.13 -3.70
C PRO A 142 -19.88 -1.04 -2.56
N LEU A 143 -19.98 -0.53 -1.32
CA LEU A 143 -19.47 -1.15 -0.09
C LEU A 143 -20.19 -2.45 0.32
N ASP A 144 -21.35 -2.75 -0.24
CA ASP A 144 -22.31 -3.74 0.29
C ASP A 144 -22.34 -5.09 -0.46
N GLN A 145 -21.27 -5.48 -1.16
CA GLN A 145 -21.24 -6.80 -1.84
C GLN A 145 -20.66 -7.91 -0.93
N PRO A 146 -21.25 -9.12 -0.95
CA PRO A 146 -20.81 -10.23 -0.11
C PRO A 146 -19.36 -10.60 -0.41
N GLN A 147 -18.58 -10.64 0.68
CA GLN A 147 -17.14 -10.85 0.70
C GLN A 147 -16.82 -12.32 0.34
N SER A 148 -16.38 -12.59 -0.89
CA SER A 148 -15.58 -13.79 -1.13
C SER A 148 -14.17 -13.48 -0.65
N ALA A 149 -13.88 -13.89 0.59
CA ALA A 149 -12.71 -13.47 1.35
C ALA A 149 -11.42 -14.02 0.75
N CYS A 150 -10.66 -13.17 0.06
CA CYS A 150 -9.23 -13.14 0.35
C CYS A 150 -9.10 -12.53 1.74
N ASN A 151 -8.41 -13.19 2.68
CA ASN A 151 -8.09 -12.60 3.98
C ASN A 151 -7.57 -11.17 3.77
N GLY A 152 -8.11 -10.22 4.53
CA GLY A 152 -7.88 -8.79 4.32
C GLY A 152 -6.40 -8.47 4.19
N GLN A 153 -6.04 -7.59 3.26
CA GLN A 153 -4.66 -7.17 3.11
C GLN A 153 -4.38 -5.94 3.95
N VAL A 154 -3.14 -5.84 4.41
CA VAL A 154 -2.62 -4.70 5.17
C VAL A 154 -1.44 -4.11 4.43
N ASN A 155 -1.35 -2.79 4.43
CA ASN A 155 -0.27 -2.07 3.78
C ASN A 155 0.31 -1.00 4.70
N GLY A 156 1.62 -0.78 4.59
CA GLY A 156 2.26 0.45 5.04
C GLY A 156 2.40 1.42 3.88
N LEU A 157 2.07 2.70 4.12
CA LEU A 157 2.53 3.85 3.34
C LEU A 157 3.78 4.39 4.06
N PRO A 158 5.01 3.95 3.70
CA PRO A 158 6.19 4.32 4.43
C PRO A 158 6.65 5.70 3.96
N VAL A 159 6.76 6.62 4.91
CA VAL A 159 7.10 8.03 4.68
C VAL A 159 8.33 8.41 5.50
N ALA A 160 9.23 9.18 4.88
CA ALA A 160 10.39 9.77 5.51
C ALA A 160 10.41 11.29 5.23
N SER A 161 11.06 12.06 6.10
CA SER A 161 11.17 13.53 6.02
C SER A 161 12.59 13.99 6.31
#